data_AF-A0A534IYH0-F1
#
_entry.id   AF-A0A534IYH0-F1
#
_cell.length_a   1.000
_cell.length_b   1.000
_cell.length_c   1.000
_cell.angle_alpha   90.00
_cell.angle_beta   90.00
_cell.angle_gamma   90.00
#
_symmetry.space_group_name_H-M   'P 1'
#
loop_
_entity.id
_entity.type
_entity.pdbx_description
1 polymer ?
#
loop_
_entity_poly.entity_id
_entity_poly.type
_entity_poly.pdbx_seq_one_letter_code
_entity_poly.pdbx_strand_id
1 'polypeptide(L)'
;MTIPLTYAAVAARRNPPALPFGWGAVTVLLIGALFTIIGIVIILYAFFGFIAGTVGAALGGGGVLSIFSTLMGAIILFVIGGILAGIGGWLIRLWWIFLLVGVVAGNAGNTARDREAARASEIRVRCQSCGRLNPEFVKFCMSCNKPI
;
A
#
# COMPACT_ATOMS: atom_id res chain seq x y z
N MET A 1 15.56 -5.58 -54.57
CA MET A 1 15.78 -6.23 -53.25
C MET A 1 14.56 -5.97 -52.40
N THR A 2 13.73 -6.99 -52.21
CA THR A 2 12.49 -6.94 -51.43
C THR A 2 12.84 -7.03 -49.95
N ILE A 3 12.56 -5.96 -49.24
CA ILE A 3 12.73 -5.85 -47.79
C ILE A 3 11.71 -6.80 -47.13
N PRO A 4 12.11 -7.85 -46.39
CA PRO A 4 11.15 -8.76 -45.79
C PRO A 4 10.38 -8.07 -44.67
N LEU A 5 9.05 -8.07 -44.80
CA LEU A 5 8.04 -7.58 -43.85
C LEU A 5 7.97 -8.43 -42.56
N THR A 6 9.10 -8.74 -41.93
CA THR A 6 9.16 -9.52 -40.68
C THR A 6 9.34 -8.65 -39.43
N TYR A 7 9.29 -7.33 -39.56
CA TYR A 7 9.13 -6.43 -38.42
C TYR A 7 7.63 -6.33 -38.10
N ALA A 8 7.09 -7.37 -37.49
CA ALA A 8 5.97 -7.15 -36.60
C ALA A 8 6.49 -6.16 -35.55
N ALA A 9 6.06 -4.90 -35.66
CA ALA A 9 6.22 -3.91 -34.60
C ALA A 9 5.87 -4.63 -33.31
N VAL A 10 6.85 -4.79 -32.42
CA VAL A 10 6.61 -5.39 -31.11
C VAL A 10 5.48 -4.57 -30.53
N ALA A 11 4.28 -5.16 -30.49
CA ALA A 11 3.11 -4.53 -29.93
C ALA A 11 3.57 -4.04 -28.57
N ALA A 12 3.61 -2.71 -28.39
CA ALA A 12 3.98 -2.10 -27.14
C ALA A 12 3.18 -2.86 -26.08
N ARG A 13 3.87 -3.71 -25.30
CA ARG A 13 3.25 -4.44 -24.20
C ARG A 13 2.77 -3.32 -23.31
N ARG A 14 1.50 -2.97 -23.43
CA ARG A 14 0.80 -2.18 -22.44
C ARG A 14 0.94 -3.04 -21.19
N ASN A 15 1.86 -2.64 -20.31
CA ASN A 15 1.92 -3.24 -19.00
C ASN A 15 0.49 -3.22 -18.45
N PRO A 16 0.05 -4.29 -17.77
CA PRO A 16 -1.24 -4.26 -17.10
C PRO A 16 -1.29 -2.97 -16.29
N PRO A 17 -2.47 -2.34 -16.14
CA PRO A 17 -2.62 -1.16 -15.31
C PRO A 17 -2.25 -1.56 -13.88
N ALA A 18 -0.96 -1.47 -13.57
CA ALA A 18 -0.47 -1.56 -12.23
C ALA A 18 -1.02 -0.30 -11.58
N LEU A 19 -1.67 -0.48 -10.43
CA LEU A 19 -1.91 0.63 -9.53
C LEU A 19 -0.59 1.42 -9.47
N PRO A 20 -0.61 2.76 -9.57
CA PRO A 20 0.61 3.58 -9.69
C PRO A 20 1.41 3.62 -8.37
N PHE A 21 1.36 2.55 -7.60
CA PHE A 21 1.82 2.41 -6.24
C PHE A 21 2.41 1.00 -6.06
N GLY A 22 3.65 0.93 -5.55
CA GLY A 22 4.29 -0.33 -5.19
C GLY A 22 3.62 -1.01 -3.99
N TRP A 23 3.98 -2.28 -3.73
CA TRP A 23 3.49 -3.07 -2.59
C TRP A 23 3.62 -2.36 -1.24
N GLY A 24 4.64 -1.49 -1.07
CA GLY A 24 4.84 -0.72 0.16
C GLY A 24 3.75 0.32 0.46
N ALA A 25 3.02 0.80 -0.54
CA ALA A 25 1.89 1.71 -0.33
C ALA A 25 0.67 0.96 0.21
N VAL A 26 0.45 -0.25 -0.28
CA VAL A 26 -0.63 -1.14 0.17
C VAL A 26 -0.42 -1.58 1.62
N THR A 27 0.83 -1.87 2.02
CA THR A 27 1.13 -2.27 3.40
C THR A 27 0.84 -1.17 4.41
N VAL A 28 1.18 0.10 4.11
CA VAL A 28 0.88 1.24 5.01
C VAL A 28 -0.63 1.40 5.19
N LEU A 29 -1.40 1.22 4.13
CA LEU A 29 -2.86 1.28 4.16
C LEU A 29 -3.45 0.15 5.02
N LEU A 30 -2.96 -1.08 4.84
CA LEU A 30 -3.40 -2.25 5.62
C LEU A 30 -3.06 -2.08 7.10
N ILE A 31 -1.88 -1.55 7.41
CA ILE A 31 -1.48 -1.26 8.80
C ILE A 31 -2.37 -0.17 9.41
N GLY A 32 -2.65 0.92 8.68
CA GLY A 32 -3.56 1.97 9.13
C GLY A 32 -4.97 1.44 9.37
N ALA A 33 -5.50 0.64 8.45
CA ALA A 33 -6.81 -0.01 8.59
C ALA A 33 -6.85 -0.93 9.81
N LEU A 34 -5.83 -1.76 10.01
CA LEU A 34 -5.73 -2.65 11.17
C LEU A 34 -5.77 -1.86 12.48
N PHE A 35 -4.98 -0.79 12.61
CA PHE A 35 -4.98 0.06 13.81
C PHE A 35 -6.33 0.72 14.06
N THR A 36 -7.01 1.19 13.01
CA THR A 36 -8.37 1.74 13.18
C THR A 36 -9.38 0.71 13.67
N ILE A 37 -9.38 -0.49 13.07
CA ILE A 37 -10.31 -1.55 13.45
C ILE A 37 -10.07 -1.97 14.89
N ILE A 38 -8.81 -2.21 15.28
CA ILE A 38 -8.46 -2.58 16.65
C ILE A 38 -8.86 -1.48 17.63
N GLY A 39 -8.56 -0.21 17.33
CA GLY A 39 -8.94 0.92 18.17
C GLY A 39 -10.46 1.02 18.36
N ILE A 40 -11.24 0.89 17.29
CA ILE A 40 -12.71 0.90 17.34
C ILE A 40 -13.25 -0.27 18.17
N VAL A 41 -12.70 -1.47 18.00
CA VAL A 41 -13.12 -2.65 18.79
C VAL A 41 -12.86 -2.45 20.28
N ILE A 42 -11.71 -1.88 20.64
CA ILE A 42 -11.38 -1.56 22.05
C ILE A 42 -12.35 -0.51 22.61
N ILE A 43 -12.68 0.53 21.83
CA ILE A 43 -13.67 1.56 22.23
C ILE A 43 -15.05 0.93 22.46
N LEU A 44 -15.51 0.06 21.55
CA LEU A 44 -16.79 -0.63 21.70
C LEU A 44 -16.79 -1.54 22.93
N TYR A 45 -15.71 -2.30 23.14
CA TYR A 45 -15.55 -3.13 24.32
C TYR A 45 -15.60 -2.30 25.62
N ALA A 46 -14.90 -1.16 25.66
CA ALA A 46 -14.93 -0.23 26.78
C ALA A 46 -16.34 0.32 27.04
N PHE A 47 -17.05 0.69 25.97
CA PHE A 47 -18.40 1.25 26.05
C PHE A 47 -19.41 0.23 26.60
N PHE A 48 -19.43 -0.98 26.04
CA PHE A 48 -20.33 -2.03 26.51
C PHE A 48 -19.95 -2.50 27.93
N GLY A 49 -18.66 -2.62 28.22
CA GLY A 49 -18.16 -2.96 29.55
C GLY A 49 -18.53 -1.91 30.61
N PHE A 50 -18.47 -0.62 30.24
CA PHE A 50 -18.91 0.47 31.10
C PHE A 50 -20.41 0.41 31.39
N ILE A 51 -21.25 0.22 30.37
CA ILE A 51 -22.71 0.14 30.55
C ILE A 51 -23.06 -1.07 31.40
N ALA A 52 -22.53 -2.26 31.08
CA ALA A 52 -22.80 -3.48 31.83
C ALA A 52 -22.32 -3.37 33.29
N GLY A 53 -21.12 -2.80 33.51
CA GLY A 53 -20.56 -2.56 34.84
C GLY A 53 -21.37 -1.56 35.66
N THR A 54 -21.81 -0.46 35.03
CA THR A 54 -22.61 0.59 35.70
C THR A 54 -24.01 0.09 36.05
N VAL A 55 -24.68 -0.60 35.12
CA VAL A 55 -26.01 -1.21 35.34
C VAL A 55 -25.92 -2.31 36.41
N GLY A 56 -24.88 -3.14 36.37
CA GLY A 56 -24.65 -4.18 37.39
C GLY A 56 -24.41 -3.59 38.79
N ALA A 57 -23.63 -2.51 38.90
CA ALA A 57 -23.43 -1.81 40.15
C ALA A 57 -24.71 -1.14 40.66
N ALA A 58 -25.49 -0.51 39.79
CA ALA A 58 -26.74 0.15 40.15
C ALA A 58 -27.85 -0.82 40.60
N LEU A 59 -27.96 -1.99 39.97
CA LEU A 59 -28.96 -3.01 40.30
C LEU A 59 -28.53 -3.95 41.45
N GLY A 60 -27.22 -4.13 41.66
CA GLY A 60 -26.66 -5.05 42.64
C GLY A 60 -26.35 -4.44 44.02
N GLY A 61 -26.70 -3.18 44.25
CA GLY A 61 -26.36 -2.47 45.51
C GLY A 61 -24.88 -2.07 45.61
N GLY A 62 -24.17 -1.99 44.48
CA GLY A 62 -22.76 -1.59 44.43
C GLY A 62 -22.58 -0.15 44.90
N GLY A 63 -21.63 0.04 45.82
CA GLY A 63 -21.29 1.38 46.32
C GLY A 63 -20.66 2.26 45.23
N VAL A 64 -20.72 3.58 45.44
CA VAL A 64 -20.14 4.61 44.54
C VAL A 64 -18.71 4.26 44.09
N LEU A 65 -17.91 3.65 44.96
CA LEU A 65 -16.54 3.21 44.68
C LEU A 65 -16.44 2.17 43.54
N SER A 66 -17.41 1.27 43.39
CA SER A 66 -17.41 0.28 42.31
C SER A 66 -17.72 0.92 40.96
N ILE A 67 -18.64 1.89 40.94
CA ILE A 67 -18.98 2.66 39.75
C ILE A 67 -17.76 3.46 39.27
N PHE A 68 -17.01 4.08 40.20
CA PHE A 68 -15.76 4.77 39.88
C PHE A 68 -14.67 3.83 39.35
N SER A 69 -14.55 2.62 39.91
CA SER A 69 -13.60 1.62 39.41
C SER A 69 -13.91 1.22 37.97
N THR A 70 -15.17 0.93 37.64
CA THR A 70 -15.61 0.62 36.27
C THR A 70 -15.45 1.80 35.32
N LEU A 71 -15.70 3.02 35.79
CA LEU A 71 -15.50 4.25 35.02
C LEU A 71 -14.02 4.44 34.66
N MET A 72 -13.11 4.26 35.62
CA MET A 72 -11.67 4.43 35.38
C MET A 72 -11.13 3.37 34.40
N GLY A 73 -11.58 2.12 34.52
CA GLY A 73 -11.24 1.07 33.56
C GLY A 73 -11.73 1.40 32.15
N ALA A 74 -12.95 1.92 32.02
CA ALA A 74 -13.48 2.36 30.75
C ALA A 74 -12.68 3.52 30.16
N ILE A 75 -12.38 4.56 30.94
CA ILE A 75 -11.59 5.73 30.50
C ILE A 75 -10.24 5.29 29.93
N ILE A 76 -9.53 4.39 30.60
CA ILE A 76 -8.22 3.89 30.13
C ILE A 76 -8.36 3.23 28.76
N LEU A 77 -9.38 2.37 28.58
CA LEU A 77 -9.62 1.71 27.30
C LEU A 77 -10.07 2.69 26.21
N PHE A 78 -10.86 3.71 26.55
CA PHE A 78 -11.23 4.79 25.63
C PHE A 78 -10.01 5.60 25.18
N VAL A 79 -9.06 5.89 26.06
CA VAL A 79 -7.82 6.60 25.73
C VAL A 79 -6.95 5.74 24.81
N ILE A 80 -6.73 4.48 25.15
CA ILE A 80 -5.91 3.55 24.35
C ILE A 80 -6.55 3.34 22.98
N GLY A 81 -7.84 2.99 22.95
CA GLY A 81 -8.60 2.80 21.72
C GLY A 81 -8.67 4.08 20.87
N GLY A 82 -8.81 5.24 21.52
CA GLY A 82 -8.80 6.55 20.87
C GLY A 82 -7.46 6.90 20.22
N ILE A 83 -6.34 6.61 20.89
CA ILE A 83 -5.00 6.80 20.31
C ILE A 83 -4.79 5.86 19.12
N LEU A 84 -5.14 4.58 19.25
CA LEU A 84 -5.02 3.59 18.17
C LEU A 84 -5.88 3.94 16.96
N ALA A 85 -7.14 4.30 17.18
CA ALA A 85 -8.05 4.73 16.13
C ALA A 85 -7.61 6.07 15.52
N GLY A 86 -7.06 6.98 16.33
CA GLY A 86 -6.53 8.27 15.89
C GLY A 86 -5.32 8.12 14.98
N ILE A 87 -4.34 7.30 15.36
CA ILE A 87 -3.15 7.01 14.53
C ILE A 87 -3.57 6.33 13.22
N GLY A 88 -4.44 5.32 13.29
CA GLY A 88 -4.93 4.64 12.09
C GLY A 88 -5.71 5.57 11.16
N GLY A 89 -6.58 6.42 11.72
CA GLY A 89 -7.38 7.38 10.95
C GLY A 89 -6.51 8.46 10.30
N TRP A 90 -5.47 8.91 11.00
CA TRP A 90 -4.50 9.86 10.44
C TRP A 90 -3.70 9.25 9.29
N LEU A 91 -3.28 8.00 9.40
CA LEU A 91 -2.60 7.28 8.30
C LEU A 91 -3.49 7.14 7.06
N ILE A 92 -4.78 6.82 7.24
CA ILE A 92 -5.74 6.76 6.13
C ILE A 92 -5.94 8.15 5.51
N ARG A 93 -5.94 9.21 6.32
CA ARG A 93 -6.04 10.58 5.82
C ARG A 93 -4.80 11.00 5.01
N LEU A 94 -3.61 10.70 5.51
CA LEU A 94 -2.37 10.91 4.75
C LEU A 94 -2.39 10.13 3.44
N TRP A 95 -2.89 8.90 3.45
CA TRP A 95 -3.06 8.10 2.24
C TRP A 95 -3.90 8.81 1.19
N TRP A 96 -5.06 9.38 1.55
CA TRP A 96 -5.89 10.16 0.63
C TRP A 96 -5.18 11.41 0.10
N ILE A 97 -4.42 12.11 0.95
CA ILE A 97 -3.62 13.27 0.53
C ILE A 97 -2.53 12.83 -0.45
N PHE A 98 -1.86 11.70 -0.20
CA PHE A 98 -0.87 11.12 -1.10
C PHE A 98 -1.47 10.74 -2.46
N LEU A 99 -2.68 10.16 -2.49
CA LEU A 99 -3.38 9.89 -3.74
C LEU A 99 -3.72 11.17 -4.50
N LEU A 100 -4.25 12.18 -3.83
CA LEU A 100 -4.57 13.48 -4.44
C LEU A 100 -3.32 14.16 -5.00
N VAL A 101 -2.20 14.16 -4.26
CA VAL A 101 -0.92 14.70 -4.74
C VAL A 101 -0.41 13.88 -5.92
N GLY A 102 -0.52 12.55 -5.90
CA GLY A 102 -0.15 11.70 -7.04
C GLY A 102 -0.95 12.00 -8.30
N VAL A 103 -2.24 12.27 -8.16
CA VAL A 103 -3.14 12.67 -9.25
C VAL A 103 -2.80 14.09 -9.75
N VAL A 104 -2.64 15.06 -8.84
CA VAL A 104 -2.38 16.48 -9.19
C VAL A 104 -0.98 16.69 -9.75
N ALA A 105 0.02 15.96 -9.24
CA ALA A 105 1.40 16.04 -9.73
C ALA A 105 1.59 15.39 -11.11
N GLY A 106 0.56 14.75 -11.68
CA GLY A 106 0.61 14.13 -13.02
C GLY A 106 1.65 13.02 -13.16
N ASN A 107 2.26 12.56 -12.06
CA ASN A 107 3.48 11.77 -12.07
C ASN A 107 3.22 10.33 -11.62
N ALA A 108 2.19 9.71 -12.21
CA ALA A 108 1.88 8.29 -12.05
C ALA A 108 2.99 7.34 -12.56
N GLY A 109 4.11 7.88 -13.07
CA GLY A 109 5.24 7.12 -13.64
C GLY A 109 6.57 7.21 -12.87
N ASN A 110 6.58 7.74 -11.64
CA ASN A 110 7.80 7.87 -10.83
C ASN A 110 7.86 6.86 -9.66
N THR A 111 7.18 5.71 -9.80
CA THR A 111 7.24 4.65 -8.80
C THR A 111 8.61 3.97 -8.83
N ALA A 112 9.05 3.42 -7.68
CA ALA A 112 10.29 2.65 -7.61
C ALA A 112 10.35 1.53 -8.67
N ARG A 113 9.18 0.96 -9.00
CA ARG A 113 9.02 -0.07 -10.03
C ARG A 113 9.24 0.47 -11.45
N ASP A 114 8.82 1.70 -11.75
CA ASP A 114 9.12 2.33 -13.03
C ASP A 114 10.60 2.65 -13.16
N ARG A 115 11.29 3.02 -12.07
CA ARG A 115 12.75 3.20 -12.05
C ARG A 115 13.49 1.87 -12.27
N GLU A 116 13.02 0.79 -11.66
CA GLU A 116 13.57 -0.56 -11.86
C GLU A 116 13.32 -1.08 -13.27
N ALA A 117 12.12 -0.90 -13.82
CA ALA A 117 11.77 -1.26 -15.18
C ALA A 117 12.53 -0.41 -16.22
N ALA A 118 12.72 0.89 -15.95
CA ALA A 118 13.55 1.76 -16.78
C ALA A 118 15.02 1.32 -16.76
N ARG A 119 15.58 0.99 -15.59
CA ARG A 119 16.93 0.43 -15.49
C ARG A 119 17.08 -0.88 -16.26
N ALA A 120 16.13 -1.80 -16.14
CA ALA A 120 16.15 -3.06 -16.90
C ALA A 120 16.11 -2.80 -18.42
N SER A 121 15.30 -1.82 -18.87
CA SER A 121 15.24 -1.43 -20.28
C SER A 121 16.52 -0.78 -20.82
N GLU A 122 17.37 -0.24 -19.94
CA GLU A 122 18.66 0.36 -20.29
C GLU A 122 19.81 -0.67 -20.34
N ILE A 123 19.60 -1.88 -19.80
CA ILE A 123 20.58 -2.96 -19.89
C ILE A 123 20.69 -3.41 -21.36
N ARG A 124 21.77 -2.97 -22.00
CA ARG A 124 22.11 -3.34 -23.38
C ARG A 124 23.18 -4.43 -23.37
N VAL A 125 22.85 -5.58 -23.96
CA VAL A 125 23.75 -6.71 -24.16
C VAL A 125 24.50 -6.54 -25.47
N ARG A 126 25.83 -6.70 -25.45
CA ARG A 126 26.67 -6.59 -26.64
C ARG A 126 26.69 -7.94 -27.39
N CYS A 127 26.34 -7.92 -28.67
CA CYS A 127 26.47 -9.09 -29.52
C CYS A 127 27.95 -9.46 -29.73
N GLN A 128 28.32 -10.70 -29.41
CA GLN A 128 29.69 -11.22 -29.58
C GLN A 128 30.13 -11.32 -31.04
N SER A 129 29.18 -11.41 -31.99
CA SER A 129 29.50 -11.60 -33.40
C SER A 129 29.74 -10.31 -34.19
N CYS A 130 29.08 -9.21 -33.83
CA CYS A 130 29.17 -7.95 -34.59
C CYS A 130 29.36 -6.71 -33.70
N GLY A 131 29.48 -6.89 -32.39
CA GLY A 131 29.73 -5.81 -31.43
C GLY A 131 28.56 -4.85 -31.20
N ARG A 132 27.40 -5.05 -31.82
CA ARG A 132 26.24 -4.17 -31.66
C ARG A 132 25.59 -4.36 -30.29
N LEU A 133 25.25 -3.26 -29.64
CA LEU A 133 24.45 -3.25 -28.42
C LEU A 133 22.97 -3.51 -28.77
N ASN A 134 22.42 -4.58 -28.22
CA ASN A 134 21.01 -4.96 -28.34
C ASN A 134 20.35 -4.89 -26.97
N PRO A 135 19.03 -4.65 -26.89
CA PRO A 135 18.33 -4.71 -25.62
C PRO A 135 18.27 -6.15 -25.08
N GLU A 136 18.25 -6.34 -23.76
CA GLU A 136 18.30 -7.66 -23.13
C GLU A 136 17.14 -8.61 -23.48
N PHE A 137 16.01 -8.08 -23.96
CA PHE A 137 14.83 -8.89 -24.27
C PHE A 137 14.91 -9.63 -25.62
N VAL A 138 15.90 -9.33 -26.46
CA VAL A 138 16.09 -10.05 -27.73
C VAL A 138 17.06 -11.22 -27.60
N LYS A 139 16.65 -12.39 -28.09
CA LYS A 139 17.50 -13.60 -28.14
C LYS A 139 18.46 -13.63 -29.33
N PHE A 140 18.17 -12.83 -30.36
CA PHE A 140 18.96 -12.74 -31.60
C PHE A 140 19.30 -11.28 -31.90
N CYS A 141 20.52 -11.05 -32.38
CA CYS A 141 21.03 -9.73 -32.64
C CYS A 141 20.25 -9.06 -33.79
N MET A 142 19.77 -7.84 -33.56
CA MET A 142 18.95 -7.11 -34.54
C MET A 142 19.70 -6.73 -35.83
N SER A 143 21.03 -6.85 -35.90
CA SER A 143 21.81 -6.55 -37.12
C SER A 143 22.32 -7.78 -37.85
N CYS A 144 22.83 -8.79 -37.14
CA CYS A 144 23.48 -9.95 -37.76
C CYS A 144 22.70 -11.26 -37.59
N ASN A 145 21.54 -11.22 -36.91
CA ASN A 145 20.65 -12.36 -36.69
C ASN A 145 21.28 -13.58 -35.99
N LYS A 146 22.47 -13.42 -35.42
CA LYS A 146 23.15 -14.43 -34.59
C LYS A 146 22.68 -14.35 -33.14
N PRO A 147 22.77 -15.44 -32.36
CA PRO A 147 22.45 -15.41 -30.94
C PRO A 147 23.32 -14.37 -30.20
N ILE A 148 22.70 -13.68 -29.22
CA ILE A 148 23.34 -12.64 -28.40
C ILE A 148 23.84 -13.23 -27.08
#